data_AF-A0A651I4G3-F1
#
_entry.id   AF-A0A651I4G3-F1
#
_cell.length_a   1.000
_cell.length_b   1.000
_cell.length_c   1.000
_cell.angle_alpha   90.00
_cell.angle_beta   90.00
_cell.angle_gamma   90.00
#
_symmetry.space_group_name_H-M   'P 1'
#
loop_
_entity.id
_entity.type
_entity.pdbx_description
1 polymer ?
#
loop_
_entity_poly.entity_id
_entity_poly.type
_entity_poly.pdbx_seq_one_letter_code
_entity_poly.pdbx_strand_id
1 'polypeptide(L)'
;GTAKNCITIGAVNSDNDTMTSFSSWGPTDDGRLHPDMVAPGCEVGGVGRVTSTGQGSDMAYATMCGTSMASPTAAGLGALFVQDYRARFPGEGEPTNAMVKAVFAHTAVDLFEPGPDYKSGYGSVRIDRAIDQLRSGNLAYGSVDQGQVRRFRVGVPAGASELKVTVAWDDVPGTPNTIPSLVNDLDLRLIDPDGVVHYPWRLDPQNPSSPATRDGPNRVDNIEQVFVENPAPGEWVAEVVGHEVPQGPQAFSIVGSPDLAASGVRLLQTLELPAHVSPAEATAIPIRLAAFGDDLVPGSAQLRYRTGSGSFQSVPLERADGDMYRGVLPGLGCEGVVEYYFITEGEVSGVVTYPVGGAADPLSADIGEWVEIFYDDFDTDRGWTVGAPSDTATSGVWTRMVSEPTPAQPGTPIVGEKIWVTDGRKGLFTGTYAVSDGATTLFSPVFDLADHEGAEISYWRWYSNNRGFPSDDVFEIDISFDAGQTWTNAETLGPTGPGSQGGWFFTNWSVADIGTPTGSVQLRFVAADFGSPSIVEAALDAFLIREFVCEATTPCPADFNGDGVVDADDFFGFLTAFANGDPRADFNGDGVIDADDFFAFLAAFAQGC
;
A
#
# COMPACT_ATOMS: atom_id res chain seq x y z
N GLY A 1 29.86 -6.71 -13.45
CA GLY A 1 28.65 -7.10 -14.22
C GLY A 1 28.73 -6.44 -15.57
N THR A 2 27.92 -6.87 -16.55
CA THR A 2 27.79 -6.20 -17.85
C THR A 2 26.33 -6.03 -18.29
N ALA A 3 25.38 -6.45 -17.44
CA ALA A 3 23.95 -6.35 -17.72
C ALA A 3 23.50 -4.88 -17.65
N LYS A 4 22.72 -4.43 -18.65
CA LYS A 4 22.22 -3.05 -18.78
C LYS A 4 21.41 -2.60 -17.56
N ASN A 5 20.54 -3.47 -17.07
CA ASN A 5 19.54 -3.11 -16.04
C ASN A 5 20.05 -3.37 -14.62
N CYS A 6 21.24 -3.96 -14.43
CA CYS A 6 21.84 -4.02 -13.10
C CYS A 6 22.39 -2.64 -12.71
N ILE A 7 22.52 -2.41 -11.40
CA ILE A 7 23.40 -1.39 -10.84
C ILE A 7 24.73 -2.09 -10.54
N THR A 8 25.72 -1.93 -11.42
CA THR A 8 27.06 -2.47 -11.26
C THR A 8 27.90 -1.52 -10.42
N ILE A 9 28.50 -2.05 -9.34
CA ILE A 9 29.24 -1.25 -8.35
C ILE A 9 30.73 -1.61 -8.35
N GLY A 10 31.58 -0.61 -8.55
CA GLY A 10 33.02 -0.68 -8.31
C GLY A 10 33.40 -0.34 -6.86
N ALA A 11 34.67 -0.49 -6.50
CA ALA A 11 35.15 -0.31 -5.13
C ALA A 11 36.10 0.87 -4.98
N VAL A 12 35.75 1.79 -4.08
CA VAL A 12 36.64 2.83 -3.56
C VAL A 12 37.03 2.55 -2.11
N ASN A 13 38.11 3.19 -1.68
CA ASN A 13 38.55 3.16 -0.29
C ASN A 13 37.62 4.03 0.58
N SER A 14 37.09 3.43 1.64
CA SER A 14 36.08 4.01 2.55
C SER A 14 36.56 5.25 3.31
N ASP A 15 37.86 5.47 3.41
CA ASP A 15 38.48 6.53 4.20
C ASP A 15 38.77 7.81 3.39
N ASN A 16 38.90 7.71 2.07
CA ASN A 16 39.34 8.83 1.23
C ASN A 16 38.81 8.82 -0.21
N ASP A 17 37.88 7.92 -0.54
CA ASP A 17 37.28 7.75 -1.87
C ASP A 17 38.28 7.46 -3.02
N THR A 18 39.55 7.16 -2.72
CA THR A 18 40.51 6.78 -3.76
C THR A 18 40.15 5.42 -4.36
N MET A 19 40.40 5.26 -5.66
CA MET A 19 40.11 4.01 -6.37
C MET A 19 40.93 2.85 -5.79
N THR A 20 40.29 1.70 -5.60
CA THR A 20 41.02 0.48 -5.22
C THR A 20 41.75 -0.10 -6.43
N SER A 21 42.93 -0.69 -6.21
CA SER A 21 43.75 -1.23 -7.31
C SER A 21 43.16 -2.46 -8.00
N PHE A 22 42.16 -3.10 -7.38
CA PHE A 22 41.53 -4.34 -7.88
C PHE A 22 40.17 -4.09 -8.52
N SER A 23 39.57 -2.89 -8.39
CA SER A 23 38.27 -2.62 -9.00
C SER A 23 38.39 -2.73 -10.51
N SER A 24 37.50 -3.50 -11.13
CA SER A 24 37.41 -3.55 -12.59
C SER A 24 36.82 -2.25 -13.12
N TRP A 25 37.30 -1.83 -14.29
CA TRP A 25 36.87 -0.63 -15.01
C TRP A 25 36.33 -1.05 -16.37
N GLY A 26 35.44 -0.25 -16.92
CA GLY A 26 34.93 -0.42 -18.28
C GLY A 26 35.92 0.07 -19.35
N PRO A 27 35.44 0.25 -20.59
CA PRO A 27 34.08 -0.03 -21.05
C PRO A 27 33.72 -1.52 -21.03
N THR A 28 32.44 -1.83 -21.20
CA THR A 28 32.02 -3.17 -21.68
C THR A 28 32.48 -3.40 -23.14
N ASP A 29 32.36 -4.62 -23.65
CA ASP A 29 32.74 -4.95 -25.04
C ASP A 29 31.97 -4.13 -26.10
N ASP A 30 30.76 -3.65 -25.77
CA ASP A 30 29.94 -2.79 -26.62
C ASP A 30 30.09 -1.29 -26.32
N GLY A 31 31.05 -0.90 -25.48
CA GLY A 31 31.42 0.48 -25.23
C GLY A 31 30.68 1.18 -24.08
N ARG A 32 29.74 0.49 -23.41
CA ARG A 32 28.95 1.05 -22.31
C ARG A 32 29.80 1.41 -21.10
N LEU A 33 29.36 2.43 -20.39
CA LEU A 33 29.87 2.83 -19.09
C LEU A 33 29.58 1.73 -18.07
N HIS A 34 30.65 1.14 -17.53
CA HIS A 34 30.63 0.27 -16.37
C HIS A 34 31.91 0.51 -15.55
N PRO A 35 31.89 0.38 -14.20
CA PRO A 35 30.69 0.23 -13.36
C PRO A 35 29.74 1.43 -13.51
N ASP A 36 28.48 1.29 -13.10
CA ASP A 36 27.56 2.42 -13.11
C ASP A 36 27.98 3.48 -12.08
N MET A 37 28.44 3.01 -10.91
CA MET A 37 28.87 3.81 -9.76
C MET A 37 29.89 3.05 -8.92
N VAL A 38 30.42 3.70 -7.88
CA VAL A 38 31.27 3.06 -6.87
C VAL A 38 30.71 3.24 -5.47
N ALA A 39 31.14 2.34 -4.57
CA ALA A 39 30.84 2.43 -3.15
C ALA A 39 32.06 1.99 -2.32
N PRO A 40 32.08 2.31 -1.01
CA PRO A 40 33.10 1.82 -0.09
C PRO A 40 33.20 0.29 -0.09
N GLY A 41 34.37 -0.22 -0.49
CA GLY A 41 34.65 -1.66 -0.55
C GLY A 41 36.03 -2.08 -0.05
N CYS A 42 36.86 -1.13 0.38
CA CYS A 42 38.13 -1.37 1.07
C CYS A 42 38.52 -0.11 1.88
N GLU A 43 39.75 -0.02 2.34
CA GLU A 43 40.31 1.14 3.05
C GLU A 43 41.81 1.23 2.85
N VAL A 44 42.37 2.44 2.95
CA VAL A 44 43.81 2.64 3.03
C VAL A 44 44.23 2.65 4.50
N GLY A 45 45.12 1.73 4.90
CA GLY A 45 45.76 1.75 6.23
C GLY A 45 45.19 0.80 7.29
N GLY A 46 44.20 -0.04 6.97
CA GLY A 46 43.83 -1.20 7.81
C GLY A 46 43.11 -0.86 9.12
N VAL A 47 42.34 0.23 9.15
CA VAL A 47 41.57 0.68 10.33
C VAL A 47 40.32 -0.17 10.63
N GLY A 48 40.03 -1.18 9.83
CA GLY A 48 39.01 -2.20 10.03
C GLY A 48 37.57 -1.75 9.78
N ARG A 49 37.34 -0.78 8.90
CA ARG A 49 36.00 -0.17 8.69
C ARG A 49 35.10 -0.93 7.71
N VAL A 50 35.66 -1.74 6.83
CA VAL A 50 34.90 -2.59 5.90
C VAL A 50 34.91 -4.02 6.40
N THR A 51 33.85 -4.40 7.11
CA THR A 51 33.73 -5.70 7.77
C THR A 51 32.65 -6.57 7.15
N SER A 52 32.86 -7.88 7.17
CA SER A 52 31.88 -8.91 6.84
C SER A 52 31.79 -9.94 7.97
N THR A 53 30.75 -10.77 7.98
CA THR A 53 30.62 -11.88 8.94
C THR A 53 31.79 -12.86 8.80
N GLY A 54 32.42 -13.22 9.92
CA GLY A 54 33.57 -14.11 9.99
C GLY A 54 33.22 -15.49 10.56
N GLN A 55 34.10 -16.46 10.34
CA GLN A 55 33.90 -17.87 10.76
C GLN A 55 34.39 -18.19 12.19
N GLY A 56 34.80 -17.19 12.97
CA GLY A 56 35.44 -17.40 14.28
C GLY A 56 34.48 -17.72 15.43
N SER A 57 33.23 -17.26 15.33
CA SER A 57 32.12 -17.45 16.29
C SER A 57 30.83 -16.84 15.71
N ASP A 58 29.69 -17.03 16.38
CA ASP A 58 28.40 -16.42 16.01
C ASP A 58 28.38 -14.88 16.12
N MET A 59 29.44 -14.27 16.69
CA MET A 59 29.62 -12.82 16.78
C MET A 59 30.85 -12.33 16.00
N ALA A 60 31.48 -13.20 15.20
CA ALA A 60 32.73 -12.86 14.55
C ALA A 60 32.52 -11.96 13.33
N TYR A 61 33.36 -10.94 13.23
CA TYR A 61 33.52 -10.10 12.05
C TYR A 61 34.97 -10.17 11.58
N ALA A 62 35.15 -10.02 10.27
CA ALA A 62 36.47 -9.92 9.65
C ALA A 62 36.50 -8.73 8.70
N THR A 63 37.62 -8.01 8.68
CA THR A 63 37.86 -6.97 7.68
C THR A 63 38.12 -7.62 6.33
N MET A 64 37.40 -7.20 5.30
CA MET A 64 37.54 -7.72 3.94
C MET A 64 37.58 -6.57 2.94
N CYS A 65 38.23 -6.80 1.79
CA CYS A 65 38.31 -5.85 0.71
C CYS A 65 37.84 -6.49 -0.60
N GLY A 66 37.03 -5.77 -1.37
CA GLY A 66 36.58 -6.21 -2.67
C GLY A 66 35.43 -5.37 -3.22
N THR A 67 35.22 -5.46 -4.54
CA THR A 67 33.93 -5.08 -5.13
C THR A 67 32.80 -5.92 -4.55
N SER A 68 33.08 -7.16 -4.12
CA SER A 68 32.17 -7.98 -3.30
C SER A 68 31.76 -7.36 -1.96
N MET A 69 32.53 -6.41 -1.42
CA MET A 69 32.17 -5.63 -0.23
C MET A 69 31.48 -4.32 -0.61
N ALA A 70 31.85 -3.70 -1.73
CA ALA A 70 31.16 -2.51 -2.25
C ALA A 70 29.71 -2.79 -2.67
N SER A 71 29.46 -3.93 -3.33
CA SER A 71 28.12 -4.33 -3.77
C SER A 71 27.08 -4.42 -2.63
N PRO A 72 27.32 -5.14 -1.52
CA PRO A 72 26.37 -5.16 -0.40
C PRO A 72 26.26 -3.81 0.31
N THR A 73 27.31 -2.96 0.31
CA THR A 73 27.19 -1.56 0.77
C THR A 73 26.11 -0.84 -0.05
N ALA A 74 26.22 -0.84 -1.38
CA ALA A 74 25.23 -0.20 -2.25
C ALA A 74 23.83 -0.85 -2.15
N ALA A 75 23.75 -2.16 -1.96
CA ALA A 75 22.47 -2.85 -1.73
C ALA A 75 21.78 -2.39 -0.43
N GLY A 76 22.54 -2.20 0.65
CA GLY A 76 22.03 -1.61 1.89
C GLY A 76 21.55 -0.17 1.71
N LEU A 77 22.28 0.62 0.92
CA LEU A 77 21.82 1.98 0.55
C LEU A 77 20.51 1.92 -0.26
N GLY A 78 20.38 0.97 -1.19
CA GLY A 78 19.14 0.71 -1.93
C GLY A 78 17.97 0.34 -1.00
N ALA A 79 18.20 -0.48 0.02
CA ALA A 79 17.16 -0.82 0.99
C ALA A 79 16.68 0.40 1.79
N LEU A 80 17.59 1.30 2.19
CA LEU A 80 17.23 2.57 2.85
C LEU A 80 16.41 3.47 1.92
N PHE A 81 16.80 3.55 0.64
CA PHE A 81 16.05 4.31 -0.35
C PHE A 81 14.64 3.77 -0.56
N VAL A 82 14.48 2.45 -0.70
CA VAL A 82 13.18 1.79 -0.84
C VAL A 82 12.31 2.00 0.40
N GLN A 83 12.90 1.91 1.59
CA GLN A 83 12.18 2.19 2.84
C GLN A 83 11.64 3.62 2.86
N ASP A 84 12.46 4.61 2.51
CA ASP A 84 12.04 6.01 2.50
C ASP A 84 11.00 6.29 1.40
N TYR A 85 11.14 5.66 0.22
CA TYR A 85 10.16 5.74 -0.86
C TYR A 85 8.79 5.26 -0.40
N ARG A 86 8.71 4.07 0.22
CA ARG A 86 7.45 3.51 0.73
C ARG A 86 6.80 4.42 1.78
N ALA A 87 7.63 5.01 2.65
CA ALA A 87 7.14 5.94 3.66
C ALA A 87 6.61 7.24 3.05
N ARG A 88 7.21 7.70 1.94
CA ARG A 88 6.84 8.95 1.26
C ARG A 88 5.66 8.81 0.31
N PHE A 89 5.56 7.67 -0.37
CA PHE A 89 4.58 7.36 -1.42
C PHE A 89 3.78 6.09 -1.07
N PRO A 90 3.01 6.10 0.03
CA PRO A 90 2.24 4.93 0.42
C PRO A 90 1.18 4.63 -0.64
N GLY A 91 1.14 3.39 -1.13
CA GLY A 91 0.22 2.94 -2.19
C GLY A 91 0.76 3.03 -3.62
N GLU A 92 1.93 3.64 -3.86
CA GLU A 92 2.54 3.73 -5.20
C GLU A 92 3.43 2.51 -5.57
N GLY A 93 3.33 1.41 -4.82
CA GLY A 93 4.16 0.24 -5.01
C GLY A 93 5.64 0.47 -4.65
N GLU A 94 6.54 -0.23 -5.32
CA GLU A 94 7.99 -0.11 -5.15
C GLU A 94 8.59 0.86 -6.16
N PRO A 95 9.68 1.57 -5.82
CA PRO A 95 10.40 2.36 -6.82
C PRO A 95 10.95 1.41 -7.89
N THR A 96 10.89 1.84 -9.16
CA THR A 96 11.48 1.07 -10.26
C THR A 96 13.01 1.00 -10.12
N ASN A 97 13.62 -0.05 -10.68
CA ASN A 97 15.08 -0.15 -10.71
C ASN A 97 15.70 1.05 -11.45
N ALA A 98 15.11 1.45 -12.57
CA ALA A 98 15.47 2.67 -13.29
C ALA A 98 15.47 3.93 -12.40
N MET A 99 14.50 4.09 -11.50
CA MET A 99 14.47 5.21 -10.57
C MET A 99 15.65 5.17 -9.59
N VAL A 100 15.88 4.04 -8.94
CA VAL A 100 16.99 3.89 -7.98
C VAL A 100 18.32 4.18 -8.68
N LYS A 101 18.50 3.63 -9.89
CA LYS A 101 19.69 3.86 -10.72
C LYS A 101 19.85 5.33 -11.10
N ALA A 102 18.78 5.99 -11.58
CA ALA A 102 18.82 7.40 -11.94
C ALA A 102 19.13 8.30 -10.74
N VAL A 103 18.48 8.11 -9.59
CA VAL A 103 18.71 8.94 -8.40
C VAL A 103 20.13 8.74 -7.88
N PHE A 104 20.60 7.51 -7.76
CA PHE A 104 21.95 7.27 -7.25
C PHE A 104 23.02 7.89 -8.17
N ALA A 105 22.84 7.83 -9.50
CA ALA A 105 23.74 8.46 -10.47
C ALA A 105 23.67 9.99 -10.37
N HIS A 106 22.45 10.52 -10.22
CA HIS A 106 22.20 11.95 -10.14
C HIS A 106 22.87 12.57 -8.91
N THR A 107 22.88 11.86 -7.78
CA THR A 107 23.37 12.38 -6.50
C THR A 107 24.77 11.91 -6.13
N ALA A 108 25.37 11.03 -6.93
CA ALA A 108 26.71 10.52 -6.71
C ALA A 108 27.72 11.68 -6.62
N VAL A 109 28.75 11.47 -5.79
CA VAL A 109 29.90 12.37 -5.75
C VAL A 109 30.80 11.98 -6.90
N ASP A 110 30.89 12.87 -7.88
CA ASP A 110 31.79 12.75 -9.01
C ASP A 110 33.25 12.64 -8.53
N LEU A 111 34.01 11.73 -9.13
CA LEU A 111 35.38 11.41 -8.77
C LEU A 111 36.28 11.48 -10.01
N PHE A 112 37.56 11.78 -9.81
CA PHE A 112 38.56 11.86 -10.88
C PHE A 112 38.35 13.07 -11.82
N GLU A 113 37.99 12.82 -13.08
CA GLU A 113 37.77 13.87 -14.08
C GLU A 113 36.31 14.31 -14.03
N PRO A 114 35.98 15.57 -14.37
CA PRO A 114 34.58 16.01 -14.38
C PRO A 114 33.70 15.18 -15.31
N GLY A 115 32.56 14.72 -14.78
CA GLY A 115 31.62 13.86 -15.49
C GLY A 115 31.95 12.38 -15.36
N PRO A 116 31.09 11.49 -15.87
CA PRO A 116 31.26 10.06 -15.70
C PRO A 116 32.53 9.55 -16.37
N ASP A 117 33.12 8.50 -15.80
CA ASP A 117 34.33 7.88 -16.30
C ASP A 117 34.30 6.35 -16.15
N TYR A 118 35.05 5.61 -16.98
CA TYR A 118 35.02 4.14 -16.96
C TYR A 118 35.58 3.51 -15.65
N LYS A 119 36.18 4.29 -14.75
CA LYS A 119 36.68 3.80 -13.47
C LYS A 119 35.62 3.89 -12.39
N SER A 120 34.96 5.05 -12.28
CA SER A 120 34.03 5.35 -11.19
C SER A 120 32.56 5.36 -11.57
N GLY A 121 32.26 5.25 -12.87
CA GLY A 121 30.91 5.43 -13.39
C GLY A 121 30.49 6.88 -13.23
N TYR A 122 29.30 7.11 -12.69
CA TYR A 122 28.82 8.43 -12.27
C TYR A 122 29.38 8.89 -10.91
N GLY A 123 30.26 8.10 -10.29
CA GLY A 123 30.92 8.44 -9.03
C GLY A 123 30.44 7.63 -7.83
N SER A 124 30.72 8.14 -6.64
CA SER A 124 30.52 7.44 -5.36
C SER A 124 29.14 7.70 -4.76
N VAL A 125 28.36 6.65 -4.50
CA VAL A 125 26.98 6.76 -4.00
C VAL A 125 26.94 7.40 -2.60
N ARG A 126 26.00 8.32 -2.37
CA ARG A 126 25.76 9.00 -1.08
C ARG A 126 24.27 8.96 -0.74
N ILE A 127 23.92 8.17 0.28
CA ILE A 127 22.51 7.86 0.58
C ILE A 127 21.75 9.05 1.16
N ASP A 128 22.40 9.92 1.92
CA ASP A 128 21.84 11.17 2.40
C ASP A 128 21.36 12.05 1.23
N ARG A 129 22.23 12.26 0.23
CA ARG A 129 21.88 13.03 -0.98
C ARG A 129 20.78 12.38 -1.80
N ALA A 130 20.81 11.05 -1.94
CA ALA A 130 19.79 10.31 -2.67
C ALA A 130 18.40 10.41 -1.98
N ILE A 131 18.37 10.34 -0.66
CA ILE A 131 17.14 10.53 0.14
C ILE A 131 16.66 11.98 0.06
N ASP A 132 17.55 12.96 0.14
CA ASP A 132 17.18 14.37 -0.01
C ASP A 132 16.57 14.64 -1.41
N GLN A 133 17.17 14.06 -2.46
CA GLN A 133 16.63 14.14 -3.82
C GLN A 133 15.25 13.47 -3.93
N LEU A 134 15.09 12.27 -3.38
CA LEU A 134 13.79 11.57 -3.33
C LEU A 134 12.72 12.43 -2.66
N ARG A 135 13.05 13.00 -1.50
CA ARG A 135 12.13 13.81 -0.69
C ARG A 135 11.83 15.18 -1.30
N SER A 136 12.74 15.71 -2.13
CA SER A 136 12.50 16.94 -2.89
C SER A 136 11.33 16.79 -3.88
N GLY A 137 11.04 15.56 -4.34
CA GLY A 137 10.02 15.30 -5.34
C GLY A 137 10.43 15.66 -6.78
N ASN A 138 11.68 16.09 -7.00
CA ASN A 138 12.22 16.41 -8.34
C ASN A 138 12.57 15.15 -9.14
N LEU A 139 11.58 14.30 -9.33
CA LEU A 139 11.63 13.01 -10.00
C LEU A 139 10.31 12.76 -10.72
N ALA A 140 10.37 12.05 -11.84
CA ALA A 140 9.18 11.67 -12.58
C ALA A 140 9.38 10.34 -13.32
N TYR A 141 8.25 9.75 -13.71
CA TYR A 141 8.18 8.61 -14.61
C TYR A 141 7.58 9.04 -15.95
N GLY A 142 7.92 8.30 -16.99
CA GLY A 142 7.30 8.45 -18.29
C GLY A 142 7.54 7.22 -19.16
N SER A 143 6.94 7.25 -20.34
CA SER A 143 7.24 6.29 -21.40
C SER A 143 7.23 7.00 -22.75
N VAL A 144 7.99 6.46 -23.70
CA VAL A 144 8.03 6.92 -25.08
C VAL A 144 7.99 5.74 -26.04
N ASP A 145 7.18 5.86 -27.08
CA ASP A 145 7.23 5.03 -28.27
C ASP A 145 8.29 5.54 -29.27
N GLN A 146 8.52 4.76 -30.34
CA GLN A 146 9.37 5.15 -31.46
C GLN A 146 9.02 6.54 -32.00
N GLY A 147 9.99 7.45 -31.96
CA GLY A 147 9.87 8.84 -32.44
C GLY A 147 9.08 9.77 -31.52
N GLN A 148 8.52 9.28 -30.40
CA GLN A 148 7.79 10.12 -29.45
C GLN A 148 8.77 10.98 -28.64
N VAL A 149 8.33 12.18 -28.28
CA VAL A 149 9.05 13.09 -27.39
C VAL A 149 8.22 13.35 -26.15
N ARG A 150 8.78 13.08 -24.97
CA ARG A 150 8.21 13.49 -23.69
C ARG A 150 8.98 14.70 -23.16
N ARG A 151 8.26 15.72 -22.69
CA ARG A 151 8.83 16.99 -22.20
C ARG A 151 8.60 17.17 -20.71
N PHE A 152 9.58 17.76 -20.04
CA PHE A 152 9.54 18.19 -18.65
C PHE A 152 10.10 19.60 -18.55
N ARG A 153 9.53 20.45 -17.70
CA ARG A 153 10.09 21.79 -17.45
C ARG A 153 11.10 21.72 -16.32
N VAL A 154 12.13 22.54 -16.42
CA VAL A 154 13.13 22.69 -15.36
C VAL A 154 13.27 24.16 -15.03
N GLY A 155 12.83 24.55 -13.84
CA GLY A 155 12.93 25.92 -13.35
C GLY A 155 14.34 26.21 -12.86
N VAL A 156 15.06 27.13 -13.50
CA VAL A 156 16.41 27.52 -13.08
C VAL A 156 16.38 28.90 -12.41
N PRO A 157 16.65 29.01 -11.09
CA PRO A 157 16.68 30.29 -10.40
C PRO A 157 17.92 31.11 -10.79
N ALA A 158 17.81 32.43 -10.63
CA ALA A 158 18.94 33.35 -10.81
C ALA A 158 20.12 32.97 -9.91
N GLY A 159 21.28 32.76 -10.53
CA GLY A 159 22.52 32.42 -9.82
C GLY A 159 22.67 30.93 -9.47
N ALA A 160 21.87 30.03 -10.06
CA ALA A 160 22.11 28.60 -9.97
C ALA A 160 23.53 28.25 -10.47
N SER A 161 24.28 27.46 -9.69
CA SER A 161 25.64 27.04 -10.07
C SER A 161 25.64 25.88 -11.05
N GLU A 162 24.58 25.07 -11.05
CA GLU A 162 24.42 23.92 -11.94
C GLU A 162 22.94 23.66 -12.25
N LEU A 163 22.73 23.05 -13.41
CA LEU A 163 21.50 22.36 -13.81
C LEU A 163 21.90 20.94 -14.19
N LYS A 164 21.21 19.96 -13.62
CA LYS A 164 21.47 18.55 -13.91
C LYS A 164 20.15 17.82 -14.13
N VAL A 165 20.11 16.96 -15.13
CA VAL A 165 18.99 16.05 -15.38
C VAL A 165 19.54 14.68 -15.75
N THR A 166 18.97 13.62 -15.19
CA THR A 166 19.39 12.24 -15.41
C THR A 166 18.17 11.40 -15.73
N VAL A 167 18.24 10.63 -16.82
CA VAL A 167 17.22 9.64 -17.18
C VAL A 167 17.85 8.25 -17.16
N ALA A 168 17.12 7.25 -16.70
CA ALA A 168 17.50 5.85 -16.84
C ALA A 168 16.29 5.01 -17.23
N TRP A 169 16.54 3.89 -17.88
CA TRP A 169 15.50 2.94 -18.26
C TRP A 169 15.98 1.49 -18.14
N ASP A 170 15.05 0.62 -17.80
CA ASP A 170 15.24 -0.82 -17.88
C ASP A 170 15.01 -1.25 -19.32
N ASP A 171 16.09 -1.38 -20.08
CA ASP A 171 16.06 -1.74 -21.49
C ASP A 171 15.70 -3.22 -21.67
N VAL A 172 15.06 -3.57 -22.78
CA VAL A 172 14.71 -4.97 -23.07
C VAL A 172 15.98 -5.82 -23.22
N PRO A 173 15.93 -7.13 -22.94
CA PRO A 173 17.10 -8.00 -23.04
C PRO A 173 17.76 -7.93 -24.43
N GLY A 174 19.06 -7.64 -24.45
CA GLY A 174 19.84 -7.65 -25.69
C GLY A 174 20.02 -9.07 -26.24
N THR A 175 20.27 -9.18 -27.53
CA THR A 175 20.62 -10.48 -28.14
C THR A 175 22.03 -10.89 -27.70
N PRO A 176 22.24 -12.09 -27.13
CA PRO A 176 23.56 -12.53 -26.69
C PRO A 176 24.62 -12.43 -27.80
N ASN A 177 25.83 -11.99 -27.45
CA ASN A 177 26.97 -11.82 -28.36
C ASN A 177 26.72 -10.86 -29.54
N THR A 178 25.84 -9.86 -29.36
CA THR A 178 25.58 -8.80 -30.34
C THR A 178 26.09 -7.46 -29.81
N ILE A 179 26.66 -6.64 -30.70
CA ILE A 179 27.09 -5.27 -30.43
C ILE A 179 26.32 -4.34 -31.38
N PRO A 180 25.61 -3.32 -30.86
CA PRO A 180 25.48 -2.96 -29.44
C PRO A 180 24.56 -3.92 -28.66
N SER A 181 24.67 -3.95 -27.32
CA SER A 181 23.70 -4.65 -26.48
C SER A 181 22.44 -3.82 -26.21
N LEU A 182 22.50 -2.49 -26.36
CA LEU A 182 21.36 -1.57 -26.27
C LEU A 182 20.32 -1.94 -27.35
N VAL A 183 19.04 -1.97 -26.98
CA VAL A 183 17.93 -2.30 -27.89
C VAL A 183 17.03 -1.10 -28.08
N ASN A 184 16.51 -0.54 -26.98
CA ASN A 184 15.79 0.73 -27.02
C ASN A 184 16.75 1.88 -26.66
N ASP A 185 16.99 2.75 -27.64
CA ASP A 185 17.80 3.96 -27.53
C ASP A 185 16.89 5.16 -27.27
N LEU A 186 17.07 5.79 -26.10
CA LEU A 186 16.39 7.02 -25.70
C LEU A 186 17.39 8.17 -25.64
N ASP A 187 17.04 9.32 -26.21
CA ASP A 187 17.85 10.54 -26.09
C ASP A 187 17.31 11.46 -24.99
N LEU A 188 18.17 11.87 -24.06
CA LEU A 188 17.96 13.02 -23.19
C LEU A 188 18.61 14.26 -23.78
N ARG A 189 17.87 15.37 -23.82
CA ARG A 189 18.44 16.69 -24.12
C ARG A 189 17.81 17.78 -23.27
N LEU A 190 18.61 18.80 -22.93
CA LEU A 190 18.10 20.02 -22.30
C LEU A 190 18.12 21.16 -23.31
N ILE A 191 17.02 21.91 -23.35
CA ILE A 191 16.87 23.08 -24.21
C ILE A 191 16.84 24.30 -23.30
N ASP A 192 17.78 25.22 -23.53
CA ASP A 192 17.88 26.46 -22.76
C ASP A 192 16.80 27.49 -23.17
N PRO A 193 16.62 28.59 -22.41
CA PRO A 193 15.64 29.62 -22.74
C PRO A 193 15.83 30.29 -24.11
N ASP A 194 17.04 30.24 -24.68
CA ASP A 194 17.37 30.77 -26.01
C ASP A 194 17.20 29.72 -27.13
N GLY A 195 16.82 28.49 -26.78
CA GLY A 195 16.58 27.37 -27.69
C GLY A 195 17.84 26.54 -28.02
N VAL A 196 18.95 26.73 -27.32
CA VAL A 196 20.18 25.95 -27.49
C VAL A 196 20.02 24.57 -26.86
N VAL A 197 20.44 23.54 -27.59
CA VAL A 197 20.38 22.14 -27.15
C VAL A 197 21.69 21.76 -26.46
N HIS A 198 21.56 21.21 -25.25
CA HIS A 198 22.63 20.64 -24.45
C HIS A 198 22.50 19.12 -24.39
N TYR A 199 23.62 18.44 -24.63
CA TYR A 199 23.70 16.99 -24.79
C TYR A 199 24.21 16.28 -23.53
N PRO A 200 23.93 14.97 -23.39
CA PRO A 200 24.37 14.20 -22.24
C PRO A 200 25.88 14.00 -22.27
N TRP A 201 26.41 13.52 -21.14
CA TRP A 201 27.76 13.02 -21.08
C TRP A 201 27.94 11.80 -22.00
N ARG A 202 29.07 11.79 -22.72
CA ARG A 202 29.47 10.71 -23.62
C ARG A 202 30.94 10.37 -23.41
N LEU A 203 31.23 9.07 -23.34
CA LEU A 203 32.58 8.55 -23.27
C LEU A 203 33.05 7.99 -24.62
N ASP A 204 34.35 7.98 -24.82
CA ASP A 204 34.98 7.35 -25.99
C ASP A 204 35.53 5.96 -25.62
N PRO A 205 34.86 4.87 -26.03
CA PRO A 205 35.31 3.52 -25.72
C PRO A 205 36.63 3.15 -26.42
N GLN A 206 37.03 3.87 -27.47
CA GLN A 206 38.32 3.65 -28.13
C GLN A 206 39.47 4.34 -27.37
N ASN A 207 39.15 5.37 -26.58
CA ASN A 207 40.11 6.12 -25.78
C ASN A 207 39.63 6.25 -24.33
N PRO A 208 39.51 5.14 -23.57
CA PRO A 208 38.77 5.06 -22.30
C PRO A 208 39.37 5.89 -21.15
N SER A 209 40.57 6.43 -21.32
CA SER A 209 41.17 7.36 -20.35
C SER A 209 40.84 8.83 -20.64
N SER A 210 40.17 9.13 -21.75
CA SER A 210 39.80 10.51 -22.11
C SER A 210 38.61 10.96 -21.25
N PRO A 211 38.56 12.25 -20.86
CA PRO A 211 37.40 12.81 -20.18
C PRO A 211 36.13 12.69 -21.03
N ALA A 212 34.96 12.62 -20.37
CA ALA A 212 33.67 12.64 -21.05
C ALA A 212 33.44 13.96 -21.80
N THR A 213 32.73 13.89 -22.92
CA THR A 213 32.32 15.04 -23.73
C THR A 213 30.80 15.27 -23.62
N ARG A 214 30.33 16.43 -24.09
CA ARG A 214 28.91 16.82 -24.18
C ARG A 214 28.57 17.34 -25.58
N ASP A 215 29.18 16.74 -26.60
CA ASP A 215 29.16 17.20 -28.00
C ASP A 215 28.12 16.49 -28.88
N GLY A 216 27.37 15.56 -28.31
CA GLY A 216 26.32 14.83 -29.01
C GLY A 216 25.62 13.80 -28.12
N PRO A 217 24.61 13.10 -28.67
CA PRO A 217 23.84 12.10 -27.92
C PRO A 217 24.70 10.92 -27.48
N ASN A 218 24.31 10.27 -26.37
CA ASN A 218 24.81 8.96 -26.01
C ASN A 218 24.03 7.91 -26.84
N ARG A 219 24.69 6.80 -27.17
CA ARG A 219 24.17 5.77 -28.09
C ARG A 219 24.42 4.36 -27.61
N VAL A 220 24.97 4.22 -26.40
CA VAL A 220 25.38 2.93 -25.86
C VAL A 220 24.75 2.68 -24.50
N ASP A 221 24.60 3.70 -23.66
CA ASP A 221 24.16 3.55 -22.28
C ASP A 221 22.63 3.65 -22.13
N ASN A 222 22.06 2.87 -21.21
CA ASN A 222 20.64 2.96 -20.81
C ASN A 222 20.43 3.92 -19.62
N ILE A 223 21.35 4.86 -19.46
CA ILE A 223 21.33 5.96 -18.50
C ILE A 223 22.06 7.15 -19.11
N GLU A 224 21.40 8.30 -19.15
CA GLU A 224 21.97 9.53 -19.67
C GLU A 224 21.85 10.65 -18.65
N GLN A 225 22.88 11.50 -18.58
CA GLN A 225 22.88 12.69 -17.73
C GLN A 225 23.34 13.91 -18.53
N VAL A 226 22.51 14.94 -18.55
CA VAL A 226 22.89 16.27 -19.03
C VAL A 226 23.24 17.13 -17.83
N PHE A 227 24.40 17.77 -17.89
CA PHE A 227 24.90 18.69 -16.87
C PHE A 227 25.26 20.02 -17.54
N VAL A 228 24.83 21.13 -16.95
CA VAL A 228 25.11 22.50 -17.41
C VAL A 228 25.64 23.31 -16.24
N GLU A 229 26.82 23.88 -16.40
CA GLU A 229 27.45 24.74 -15.39
C GLU A 229 26.97 26.18 -15.57
N ASN A 230 26.66 26.86 -14.47
CA ASN A 230 26.16 28.24 -14.45
C ASN A 230 25.03 28.47 -15.47
N PRO A 231 23.94 27.67 -15.43
CA PRO A 231 22.85 27.77 -16.39
C PRO A 231 22.19 29.16 -16.35
N ALA A 232 21.73 29.64 -17.52
CA ALA A 232 20.93 30.84 -17.59
C ALA A 232 19.63 30.68 -16.77
N PRO A 233 19.22 31.70 -15.99
CA PRO A 233 17.96 31.61 -15.25
C PRO A 233 16.76 31.64 -16.19
N GLY A 234 15.71 30.92 -15.81
CA GLY A 234 14.48 30.82 -16.58
C GLY A 234 14.00 29.39 -16.70
N GLU A 235 13.03 29.21 -17.59
CA GLU A 235 12.43 27.90 -17.89
C GLU A 235 13.27 27.16 -18.92
N TRP A 236 13.80 26.01 -18.53
CA TRP A 236 14.45 25.06 -19.42
C TRP A 236 13.47 23.93 -19.76
N VAL A 237 13.71 23.23 -20.88
CA VAL A 237 12.93 22.05 -21.26
C VAL A 237 13.85 20.84 -21.31
N ALA A 238 13.55 19.82 -20.52
CA ALA A 238 14.11 18.49 -20.67
C ALA A 238 13.24 17.67 -21.61
N GLU A 239 13.84 17.13 -22.67
CA GLU A 239 13.16 16.23 -23.60
C GLU A 239 13.77 14.83 -23.50
N VAL A 240 12.91 13.82 -23.34
CA VAL A 240 13.24 12.40 -23.51
C VAL A 240 12.61 11.94 -24.82
N VAL A 241 13.43 11.49 -25.76
CA VAL A 241 13.02 11.13 -27.12
C VAL A 241 13.20 9.63 -27.32
N GLY A 242 12.18 8.93 -27.83
CA GLY A 242 12.31 7.56 -28.30
C GLY A 242 13.07 7.49 -29.63
N HIS A 243 14.40 7.57 -29.60
CA HIS A 243 15.23 7.63 -30.81
C HIS A 243 15.08 6.37 -31.68
N GLU A 244 15.35 5.21 -31.08
CA GLU A 244 15.17 3.89 -31.69
C GLU A 244 14.56 2.95 -30.64
N VAL A 245 13.25 2.74 -30.70
CA VAL A 245 12.47 1.95 -29.74
C VAL A 245 11.76 0.81 -30.50
N PRO A 246 12.51 -0.20 -30.99
CA PRO A 246 11.94 -1.33 -31.73
C PRO A 246 11.01 -2.20 -30.86
N GLN A 247 11.10 -2.11 -29.54
CA GLN A 247 10.22 -2.78 -28.57
C GLN A 247 9.65 -1.77 -27.59
N GLY A 248 8.61 -1.05 -28.00
CA GLY A 248 7.97 0.02 -27.23
C GLY A 248 6.60 -0.34 -26.61
N PRO A 249 6.05 0.56 -25.78
CA PRO A 249 6.70 1.80 -25.33
C PRO A 249 7.80 1.51 -24.30
N GLN A 250 8.91 2.27 -24.33
CA GLN A 250 9.97 2.15 -23.32
C GLN A 250 9.65 3.08 -22.15
N ALA A 251 9.42 2.49 -20.98
CA ALA A 251 9.30 3.23 -19.73
C ALA A 251 10.67 3.72 -19.24
N PHE A 252 10.70 4.90 -18.60
CA PHE A 252 11.89 5.51 -18.04
C PHE A 252 11.60 6.24 -16.73
N SER A 253 12.65 6.50 -15.96
CA SER A 253 12.62 7.38 -14.78
C SER A 253 13.58 8.56 -15.00
N ILE A 254 13.14 9.77 -14.66
CA ILE A 254 13.90 11.01 -14.82
C ILE A 254 14.01 11.74 -13.48
N VAL A 255 15.18 12.30 -13.22
CA VAL A 255 15.53 13.03 -11.99
C VAL A 255 16.19 14.34 -12.39
N GLY A 256 15.87 15.44 -11.70
CA GLY A 256 16.48 16.74 -12.03
C GLY A 256 16.74 17.62 -10.81
N SER A 257 17.62 18.60 -10.99
CA SER A 257 17.94 19.64 -10.01
C SER A 257 18.31 20.94 -10.75
N PRO A 258 17.92 22.14 -10.27
CA PRO A 258 17.34 22.39 -8.94
C PRO A 258 15.84 22.15 -8.80
N ASP A 259 15.04 22.31 -9.86
CA ASP A 259 13.58 22.12 -9.83
C ASP A 259 13.12 21.42 -11.10
N LEU A 260 12.97 20.09 -11.03
CA LEU A 260 12.32 19.32 -12.08
C LEU A 260 10.82 19.38 -11.84
N ALA A 261 10.18 20.40 -12.39
CA ALA A 261 8.74 20.40 -12.50
C ALA A 261 8.35 19.28 -13.47
N ALA A 262 7.86 18.18 -12.93
CA ALA A 262 7.22 17.14 -13.72
C ALA A 262 5.99 17.78 -14.40
N SER A 263 6.16 18.38 -15.59
CA SER A 263 5.03 18.93 -16.33
C SER A 263 4.03 17.81 -16.56
N GLY A 264 2.87 17.93 -15.92
CA GLY A 264 1.80 16.98 -16.12
C GLY A 264 0.75 16.95 -15.04
N VAL A 265 -0.40 16.41 -15.43
CA VAL A 265 -1.41 15.93 -14.50
C VAL A 265 -1.00 14.57 -13.93
N ARG A 266 -1.33 14.31 -12.66
CA ARG A 266 -1.19 13.03 -11.98
C ARG A 266 -2.48 12.70 -11.25
N LEU A 267 -2.89 11.44 -11.36
CA LEU A 267 -3.92 10.83 -10.52
C LEU A 267 -3.20 9.94 -9.51
N LEU A 268 -3.40 10.21 -8.23
CA LEU A 268 -2.73 9.55 -7.12
C LEU A 268 -3.79 8.93 -6.21
N GLN A 269 -3.59 7.68 -5.84
CA GLN A 269 -4.42 6.98 -4.88
C GLN A 269 -4.49 7.73 -3.56
N THR A 270 -5.64 7.71 -2.92
CA THR A 270 -5.78 8.00 -1.50
C THR A 270 -5.65 6.70 -0.70
N LEU A 271 -5.28 6.79 0.59
CA LEU A 271 -5.13 5.61 1.46
C LEU A 271 -6.43 4.80 1.67
N GLU A 272 -7.59 5.32 1.23
CA GLU A 272 -8.93 4.78 1.51
C GLU A 272 -9.72 4.55 0.21
N LEU A 273 -9.26 3.64 -0.66
CA LEU A 273 -10.16 3.13 -1.70
C LEU A 273 -11.17 2.16 -1.06
N PRO A 274 -12.46 2.21 -1.44
CA PRO A 274 -13.46 1.32 -0.87
C PRO A 274 -13.20 -0.12 -1.32
N ALA A 275 -13.16 -1.04 -0.36
CA ALA A 275 -13.16 -2.48 -0.63
C ALA A 275 -14.55 -2.97 -1.10
N HIS A 276 -15.60 -2.27 -0.67
CA HIS A 276 -16.99 -2.55 -1.03
C HIS A 276 -17.73 -1.25 -1.38
N VAL A 277 -18.72 -1.35 -2.24
CA VAL A 277 -19.60 -0.23 -2.62
C VAL A 277 -21.06 -0.59 -2.37
N SER A 278 -21.86 0.41 -2.01
CA SER A 278 -23.28 0.19 -1.71
C SER A 278 -24.05 -0.25 -2.97
N PRO A 279 -24.96 -1.23 -2.85
CA PRO A 279 -25.86 -1.60 -3.96
C PRO A 279 -26.95 -0.56 -4.19
N ALA A 280 -27.37 0.19 -3.17
CA ALA A 280 -28.51 1.10 -3.22
C ALA A 280 -28.10 2.58 -3.24
N GLU A 281 -27.03 2.94 -2.54
CA GLU A 281 -26.59 4.32 -2.37
C GLU A 281 -25.38 4.68 -3.23
N ALA A 282 -25.25 5.97 -3.53
CA ALA A 282 -24.11 6.46 -4.27
C ALA A 282 -22.83 6.41 -3.41
N THR A 283 -21.77 5.82 -3.93
CA THR A 283 -20.48 5.71 -3.24
C THR A 283 -19.49 6.73 -3.80
N ALA A 284 -19.02 7.66 -2.97
CA ALA A 284 -17.99 8.62 -3.35
C ALA A 284 -16.59 8.03 -3.21
N ILE A 285 -15.86 7.92 -4.32
CA ILE A 285 -14.48 7.41 -4.34
C ILE A 285 -13.51 8.59 -4.47
N PRO A 286 -12.71 8.87 -3.43
CA PRO A 286 -11.74 9.95 -3.46
C PRO A 286 -10.53 9.60 -4.33
N ILE A 287 -9.97 10.61 -4.98
CA ILE A 287 -8.71 10.53 -5.72
C ILE A 287 -8.00 11.88 -5.62
N ARG A 288 -6.67 11.88 -5.53
CA ARG A 288 -5.91 13.13 -5.63
C ARG A 288 -5.52 13.35 -7.09
N LEU A 289 -5.91 14.49 -7.63
CA LEU A 289 -5.53 14.95 -8.96
C LEU A 289 -4.62 16.18 -8.80
N ALA A 290 -3.32 15.96 -8.95
CA ALA A 290 -2.31 16.99 -8.86
C ALA A 290 -1.86 17.43 -10.27
N ALA A 291 -1.82 18.74 -10.51
CA ALA A 291 -1.33 19.31 -11.76
C ALA A 291 -0.10 20.17 -11.46
N PHE A 292 1.04 19.83 -12.08
CA PHE A 292 2.31 20.51 -11.86
C PHE A 292 2.75 21.19 -13.14
N GLY A 293 2.52 22.51 -13.25
CA GLY A 293 2.90 23.28 -14.44
C GLY A 293 2.24 22.81 -15.74
N ASP A 294 1.11 22.12 -15.62
CA ASP A 294 0.24 21.64 -16.70
C ASP A 294 -1.21 21.98 -16.33
N ASP A 295 -2.02 22.24 -17.35
CA ASP A 295 -3.43 22.56 -17.19
C ASP A 295 -4.27 21.33 -17.53
N LEU A 296 -5.35 21.12 -16.79
CA LEU A 296 -6.29 20.06 -17.08
C LEU A 296 -7.09 20.42 -18.33
N VAL A 297 -7.17 19.51 -19.31
CA VAL A 297 -8.13 19.66 -20.41
C VAL A 297 -9.54 19.68 -19.79
N PRO A 298 -10.34 20.74 -20.00
CA PRO A 298 -11.62 20.89 -19.33
C PRO A 298 -12.57 19.71 -19.58
N GLY A 299 -13.11 19.12 -18.51
CA GLY A 299 -14.04 17.98 -18.58
C GLY A 299 -13.39 16.60 -18.83
N SER A 300 -12.06 16.53 -18.89
CA SER A 300 -11.34 15.27 -19.10
C SER A 300 -11.30 14.36 -17.86
N ALA A 301 -11.36 14.94 -16.66
CA ALA A 301 -11.30 14.22 -15.39
C ALA A 301 -12.58 13.39 -15.14
N GLN A 302 -12.48 12.07 -15.20
CA GLN A 302 -13.58 11.12 -15.09
C GLN A 302 -13.21 9.90 -14.26
N LEU A 303 -14.20 9.35 -13.55
CA LEU A 303 -14.22 7.98 -13.09
C LEU A 303 -14.91 7.13 -14.16
N ARG A 304 -14.29 6.02 -14.54
CA ARG A 304 -14.80 5.04 -15.49
C ARG A 304 -15.15 3.78 -14.73
N TYR A 305 -16.35 3.24 -14.88
CA TYR A 305 -16.76 2.04 -14.15
C TYR A 305 -17.60 1.08 -15.01
N ARG A 306 -17.65 -0.19 -14.65
CA ARG A 306 -18.57 -1.18 -15.20
C ARG A 306 -18.91 -2.24 -14.17
N THR A 307 -20.06 -2.85 -14.37
CA THR A 307 -20.44 -4.10 -13.71
C THR A 307 -20.49 -5.21 -14.77
N GLY A 308 -19.95 -6.38 -14.43
CA GLY A 308 -19.79 -7.49 -15.39
C GLY A 308 -18.85 -7.18 -16.57
N SER A 309 -19.09 -7.80 -17.73
CA SER A 309 -18.20 -7.75 -18.90
C SER A 309 -18.53 -6.64 -19.91
N GLY A 310 -19.38 -5.69 -19.54
CA GLY A 310 -19.83 -4.60 -20.38
C GLY A 310 -18.75 -3.55 -20.71
N SER A 311 -19.15 -2.51 -21.44
CA SER A 311 -18.34 -1.32 -21.67
C SER A 311 -18.33 -0.41 -20.45
N PHE A 312 -17.20 0.25 -20.18
CA PHE A 312 -17.09 1.25 -19.12
C PHE A 312 -17.99 2.46 -19.35
N GLN A 313 -18.81 2.76 -18.35
CA GLN A 313 -19.57 3.99 -18.18
C GLN A 313 -18.68 5.10 -17.61
N SER A 314 -19.16 6.35 -17.62
CA SER A 314 -18.40 7.53 -17.21
C SER A 314 -19.16 8.37 -16.18
N VAL A 315 -18.46 8.77 -15.12
CA VAL A 315 -18.88 9.81 -14.18
C VAL A 315 -17.81 10.91 -14.16
N PRO A 316 -18.17 12.21 -14.20
CA PRO A 316 -17.20 13.27 -14.01
C PRO A 316 -16.58 13.24 -12.60
N LEU A 317 -15.32 13.64 -12.47
CA LEU A 317 -14.72 13.89 -11.16
C LEU A 317 -15.12 15.27 -10.65
N GLU A 318 -15.65 15.30 -9.44
CA GLU A 318 -16.00 16.54 -8.75
C GLU A 318 -14.86 16.97 -7.84
N ARG A 319 -14.47 18.25 -7.92
CA ARG A 319 -13.46 18.81 -7.04
C ARG A 319 -14.02 18.96 -5.62
N ALA A 320 -13.31 18.42 -4.63
CA ALA A 320 -13.69 18.51 -3.22
C ALA A 320 -12.97 19.70 -2.55
N ASP A 321 -11.64 19.61 -2.38
CA ASP A 321 -10.81 20.67 -1.82
C ASP A 321 -9.37 20.57 -2.35
N GLY A 322 -8.72 21.70 -2.66
CA GLY A 322 -7.37 21.71 -3.22
C GLY A 322 -7.21 20.80 -4.46
N ASP A 323 -6.33 19.80 -4.34
CA ASP A 323 -6.04 18.79 -5.36
C ASP A 323 -6.92 17.53 -5.21
N MET A 324 -7.86 17.52 -4.27
CA MET A 324 -8.73 16.37 -4.00
C MET A 324 -9.97 16.41 -4.87
N TYR A 325 -10.26 15.28 -5.48
CA TYR A 325 -11.43 15.04 -6.30
C TYR A 325 -12.16 13.79 -5.81
N ARG A 326 -13.40 13.62 -6.24
CA ARG A 326 -14.18 12.40 -6.02
C ARG A 326 -14.94 12.03 -7.27
N GLY A 327 -14.99 10.74 -7.59
CA GLY A 327 -15.95 10.17 -8.52
C GLY A 327 -17.10 9.56 -7.72
N VAL A 328 -18.34 9.79 -8.13
CA VAL A 328 -19.52 9.27 -7.42
C VAL A 328 -20.09 8.10 -8.21
N LEU A 329 -19.82 6.87 -7.77
CA LEU A 329 -20.51 5.71 -8.31
C LEU A 329 -21.98 5.79 -7.90
N PRO A 330 -22.94 5.60 -8.82
CA PRO A 330 -24.35 5.46 -8.44
C PRO A 330 -24.57 4.14 -7.68
N GLY A 331 -25.75 3.93 -7.09
CA GLY A 331 -26.14 2.60 -6.63
C GLY A 331 -26.12 1.62 -7.80
N LEU A 332 -25.36 0.53 -7.67
CA LEU A 332 -25.02 -0.37 -8.77
C LEU A 332 -25.88 -1.65 -8.82
N GLY A 333 -26.81 -1.82 -7.87
CA GLY A 333 -27.55 -3.06 -7.70
C GLY A 333 -26.63 -4.24 -7.38
N CYS A 334 -27.18 -5.46 -7.33
CA CYS A 334 -26.42 -6.63 -6.90
C CYS A 334 -25.73 -7.38 -8.02
N GLU A 335 -24.77 -6.70 -8.64
CA GLU A 335 -23.85 -7.28 -9.60
C GLU A 335 -22.51 -7.52 -8.90
N GLY A 336 -22.06 -8.76 -8.73
CA GLY A 336 -21.07 -9.14 -7.69
C GLY A 336 -19.82 -8.25 -7.54
N VAL A 337 -19.27 -7.67 -8.61
CA VAL A 337 -18.09 -6.80 -8.55
C VAL A 337 -18.27 -5.60 -9.49
N VAL A 338 -17.86 -4.41 -9.04
CA VAL A 338 -17.62 -3.25 -9.90
C VAL A 338 -16.13 -3.15 -10.24
N GLU A 339 -15.83 -2.95 -11.51
CA GLU A 339 -14.49 -2.56 -11.95
C GLU A 339 -14.46 -1.07 -12.29
N TYR A 340 -13.44 -0.34 -11.86
CA TYR A 340 -13.33 1.10 -12.11
C TYR A 340 -11.88 1.58 -12.24
N TYR A 341 -11.70 2.72 -12.92
CA TYR A 341 -10.43 3.44 -12.98
C TYR A 341 -10.68 4.94 -13.17
N PHE A 342 -9.67 5.75 -12.89
CA PHE A 342 -9.70 7.19 -13.08
C PHE A 342 -8.97 7.56 -14.36
N ILE A 343 -9.46 8.56 -15.08
CA ILE A 343 -8.85 9.07 -16.30
C ILE A 343 -8.94 10.58 -16.33
N THR A 344 -7.90 11.23 -16.85
CA THR A 344 -7.89 12.66 -17.10
C THR A 344 -6.93 12.98 -18.24
N GLU A 345 -6.96 14.19 -18.77
CA GLU A 345 -6.02 14.65 -19.79
C GLU A 345 -5.43 16.00 -19.36
N GLY A 346 -4.10 16.11 -19.45
CA GLY A 346 -3.39 17.38 -19.30
C GLY A 346 -3.02 17.95 -20.66
N GLU A 347 -3.00 19.28 -20.80
CA GLU A 347 -2.63 19.96 -22.06
C GLU A 347 -1.21 19.60 -22.52
N VAL A 348 -0.30 19.34 -21.57
CA VAL A 348 1.07 18.91 -21.81
C VAL A 348 1.24 17.41 -21.60
N SER A 349 0.65 16.82 -20.55
CA SER A 349 0.85 15.40 -20.24
C SER A 349 0.08 14.44 -21.13
N GLY A 350 -0.95 14.90 -21.85
CA GLY A 350 -1.90 14.01 -22.53
C GLY A 350 -2.70 13.19 -21.54
N VAL A 351 -3.23 12.05 -22.00
CA VAL A 351 -4.09 11.17 -21.20
C VAL A 351 -3.29 10.50 -20.08
N VAL A 352 -3.84 10.55 -18.87
CA VAL A 352 -3.31 9.94 -17.64
C VAL A 352 -4.41 9.12 -17.00
N THR A 353 -4.10 7.90 -16.57
CA THR A 353 -5.03 7.03 -15.85
C THR A 353 -4.48 6.61 -14.50
N TYR A 354 -5.38 6.29 -13.57
CA TYR A 354 -5.05 5.58 -12.34
C TYR A 354 -6.03 4.41 -12.15
N PRO A 355 -5.55 3.16 -12.04
CA PRO A 355 -4.15 2.73 -12.19
C PRO A 355 -3.58 3.04 -13.58
N VAL A 356 -2.26 2.93 -13.73
CA VAL A 356 -1.57 3.24 -15.01
C VAL A 356 -2.07 2.37 -16.16
N GLY A 357 -2.53 1.14 -15.90
CA GLY A 357 -3.14 0.27 -16.92
C GLY A 357 -4.57 0.63 -17.32
N GLY A 358 -5.24 1.53 -16.59
CA GLY A 358 -6.57 2.04 -16.91
C GLY A 358 -7.59 0.91 -17.16
N ALA A 359 -8.22 0.90 -18.34
CA ALA A 359 -9.20 -0.13 -18.70
C ALA A 359 -8.63 -1.55 -18.85
N ALA A 360 -7.32 -1.70 -19.04
CA ALA A 360 -6.66 -3.01 -19.15
C ALA A 360 -6.31 -3.62 -17.79
N ASP A 361 -6.26 -2.78 -16.75
CA ASP A 361 -5.93 -3.17 -15.37
C ASP A 361 -6.71 -2.28 -14.39
N PRO A 362 -8.06 -2.43 -14.32
CA PRO A 362 -8.91 -1.61 -13.47
C PRO A 362 -8.80 -2.03 -12.00
N LEU A 363 -9.19 -1.13 -11.10
CA LEU A 363 -9.49 -1.44 -9.70
C LEU A 363 -10.80 -2.22 -9.62
N SER A 364 -10.99 -2.97 -8.54
CA SER A 364 -12.24 -3.69 -8.25
C SER A 364 -12.72 -3.45 -6.82
N ALA A 365 -14.04 -3.45 -6.63
CA ALA A 365 -14.68 -3.48 -5.32
C ALA A 365 -15.91 -4.39 -5.37
N ASP A 366 -16.18 -5.10 -4.28
CA ASP A 366 -17.38 -5.94 -4.16
C ASP A 366 -18.62 -5.05 -3.98
N ILE A 367 -19.75 -5.45 -4.58
CA ILE A 367 -21.00 -4.71 -4.40
C ILE A 367 -21.83 -5.39 -3.32
N GLY A 368 -22.15 -4.65 -2.26
CA GLY A 368 -22.86 -5.15 -1.10
C GLY A 368 -22.56 -4.34 0.16
N GLU A 369 -23.22 -4.71 1.24
CA GLU A 369 -23.09 -4.06 2.54
C GLU A 369 -22.92 -5.09 3.65
N TRP A 370 -22.20 -4.69 4.70
CA TRP A 370 -22.09 -5.48 5.91
C TRP A 370 -23.31 -5.27 6.79
N VAL A 371 -24.10 -6.32 6.98
CA VAL A 371 -25.20 -6.33 7.94
C VAL A 371 -24.72 -6.94 9.24
N GLU A 372 -24.90 -6.21 10.34
CA GLU A 372 -24.61 -6.71 11.69
C GLU A 372 -25.70 -7.71 12.12
N ILE A 373 -25.28 -8.93 12.46
CA ILE A 373 -26.14 -9.97 13.03
C ILE A 373 -26.10 -9.89 14.57
N PHE A 374 -24.91 -9.70 15.13
CA PHE A 374 -24.72 -9.61 16.58
C PHE A 374 -23.45 -8.83 16.92
N TYR A 375 -23.54 -7.88 17.85
CA TYR A 375 -22.38 -7.16 18.39
C TYR A 375 -22.37 -7.16 19.92
N ASP A 376 -21.19 -7.27 20.52
CA ASP A 376 -21.00 -7.17 21.96
C ASP A 376 -19.67 -6.46 22.30
N ASP A 377 -19.79 -5.33 22.99
CA ASP A 377 -18.68 -4.56 23.59
C ASP A 377 -18.34 -5.02 25.02
N PHE A 378 -19.06 -6.01 25.55
CA PHE A 378 -18.91 -6.61 26.89
C PHE A 378 -19.18 -5.69 28.10
N ASP A 379 -19.71 -4.48 27.89
CA ASP A 379 -20.11 -3.62 29.01
C ASP A 379 -21.36 -4.13 29.71
N THR A 380 -22.25 -4.75 28.93
CA THR A 380 -23.51 -5.35 29.37
C THR A 380 -23.49 -6.88 29.26
N ASP A 381 -24.38 -7.54 30.01
CA ASP A 381 -24.49 -8.99 29.91
C ASP A 381 -25.36 -9.38 28.72
N ARG A 382 -24.75 -9.96 27.68
CA ARG A 382 -25.48 -10.49 26.53
C ARG A 382 -25.60 -12.01 26.51
N GLY A 383 -25.40 -12.68 27.65
CA GLY A 383 -25.66 -14.12 27.81
C GLY A 383 -24.45 -15.03 27.65
N TRP A 384 -23.24 -14.48 27.76
CA TRP A 384 -22.00 -15.26 27.85
C TRP A 384 -21.95 -16.04 29.15
N THR A 385 -21.40 -17.26 29.11
CA THR A 385 -21.34 -18.15 30.29
C THR A 385 -19.93 -18.69 30.50
N VAL A 386 -19.57 -18.93 31.76
CA VAL A 386 -18.23 -19.37 32.15
C VAL A 386 -18.30 -20.75 32.79
N GLY A 387 -17.33 -21.59 32.47
CA GLY A 387 -17.12 -22.88 33.11
C GLY A 387 -17.65 -24.05 32.29
N ALA A 388 -16.75 -24.79 31.64
CA ALA A 388 -17.08 -26.10 31.11
C ALA A 388 -17.06 -27.15 32.24
N PRO A 389 -17.85 -28.23 32.16
CA PRO A 389 -17.76 -29.33 33.15
C PRO A 389 -16.37 -29.97 33.26
N SER A 390 -15.53 -29.80 32.24
CA SER A 390 -14.14 -30.27 32.17
C SER A 390 -13.11 -29.27 32.70
N ASP A 391 -13.50 -28.05 33.06
CA ASP A 391 -12.58 -27.03 33.54
C ASP A 391 -11.98 -27.44 34.89
N THR A 392 -10.66 -27.38 34.99
CA THR A 392 -9.91 -27.73 36.21
C THR A 392 -9.07 -26.58 36.76
N ALA A 393 -9.04 -25.43 36.08
CA ALA A 393 -8.24 -24.30 36.51
C ALA A 393 -8.65 -23.85 37.93
N THR A 394 -7.65 -23.66 38.79
CA THR A 394 -7.86 -23.26 40.19
C THR A 394 -7.80 -21.74 40.38
N SER A 395 -7.30 -21.03 39.38
CA SER A 395 -7.16 -19.57 39.27
C SER A 395 -7.34 -19.14 37.81
N GLY A 396 -7.49 -17.83 37.54
CA GLY A 396 -7.59 -17.28 36.19
C GLY A 396 -8.91 -17.56 35.49
N VAL A 397 -9.98 -17.84 36.24
CA VAL A 397 -11.29 -18.11 35.66
C VAL A 397 -11.84 -16.86 34.96
N TRP A 398 -12.39 -17.04 33.75
CA TRP A 398 -12.97 -15.96 32.95
C TRP A 398 -13.92 -15.08 33.77
N THR A 399 -13.74 -13.77 33.66
CA THR A 399 -14.55 -12.75 34.34
C THR A 399 -14.79 -11.57 33.40
N ARG A 400 -16.02 -11.04 33.40
CA ARG A 400 -16.37 -9.78 32.70
C ARG A 400 -16.13 -8.60 33.63
N MET A 401 -15.08 -7.82 33.37
CA MET A 401 -14.65 -6.75 34.29
C MET A 401 -13.79 -5.69 33.61
N VAL A 402 -13.59 -4.56 34.30
CA VAL A 402 -12.53 -3.61 33.98
C VAL A 402 -11.20 -4.25 34.40
N SER A 403 -10.29 -4.45 33.45
CA SER A 403 -9.01 -5.14 33.72
C SER A 403 -7.94 -4.18 34.25
N GLU A 404 -7.15 -4.64 35.20
CA GLU A 404 -6.04 -3.91 35.80
C GLU A 404 -4.70 -4.32 35.15
N PRO A 405 -3.97 -3.43 34.47
CA PRO A 405 -2.83 -3.84 33.63
C PRO A 405 -1.68 -4.52 34.39
N THR A 406 -1.12 -5.56 33.77
CA THR A 406 0.17 -6.19 34.11
C THR A 406 0.98 -6.42 32.83
N PRO A 407 2.25 -6.85 32.90
CA PRO A 407 2.99 -7.29 31.71
C PRO A 407 2.35 -8.46 30.93
N ALA A 408 1.42 -9.20 31.54
CA ALA A 408 0.75 -10.36 30.92
C ALA A 408 -0.71 -10.09 30.55
N GLN A 409 -1.40 -9.13 31.20
CA GLN A 409 -2.83 -8.86 30.98
C GLN A 409 -3.07 -7.43 30.45
N PRO A 410 -4.10 -7.23 29.61
CA PRO A 410 -4.45 -5.90 29.10
C PRO A 410 -4.92 -4.98 30.23
N GLY A 411 -4.81 -3.66 30.02
CA GLY A 411 -5.41 -2.67 30.92
C GLY A 411 -6.35 -1.67 30.26
N THR A 412 -6.33 -1.56 28.94
CA THR A 412 -7.23 -0.67 28.20
C THR A 412 -8.01 -1.53 27.21
N PRO A 413 -9.35 -1.51 27.27
CA PRO A 413 -10.17 -2.17 26.28
C PRO A 413 -10.01 -1.51 24.90
N ILE A 414 -10.39 -2.23 23.86
CA ILE A 414 -10.52 -1.71 22.50
C ILE A 414 -11.78 -0.86 22.38
N VAL A 415 -12.90 -1.31 22.96
CA VAL A 415 -14.18 -0.59 23.01
C VAL A 415 -14.80 -0.70 24.40
N GLY A 416 -15.68 0.24 24.76
CA GLY A 416 -16.35 0.18 26.07
C GLY A 416 -15.40 0.33 27.26
N GLU A 417 -15.82 -0.17 28.42
CA GLU A 417 -15.09 -0.14 29.69
C GLU A 417 -14.65 -1.53 30.18
N LYS A 418 -15.42 -2.59 29.87
CA LYS A 418 -15.19 -3.96 30.34
C LYS A 418 -14.78 -4.89 29.21
N ILE A 419 -14.05 -5.93 29.58
CA ILE A 419 -13.67 -7.02 28.70
C ILE A 419 -13.98 -8.36 29.37
N TRP A 420 -14.00 -9.42 28.58
CA TRP A 420 -13.79 -10.77 29.13
C TRP A 420 -12.29 -11.00 29.29
N VAL A 421 -11.87 -11.41 30.49
CA VAL A 421 -10.45 -11.67 30.81
C VAL A 421 -10.34 -12.80 31.82
N THR A 422 -9.26 -13.60 31.76
CA THR A 422 -8.92 -14.65 32.73
C THR A 422 -8.52 -14.07 34.08
N ASP A 423 -9.48 -13.50 34.81
CA ASP A 423 -9.29 -12.81 36.10
C ASP A 423 -8.40 -11.56 36.00
N GLY A 424 -8.96 -10.45 35.54
CA GLY A 424 -8.26 -9.19 35.25
C GLY A 424 -7.75 -8.40 36.47
N ARG A 425 -7.60 -9.01 37.64
CA ARG A 425 -7.06 -8.34 38.84
C ARG A 425 -5.54 -8.33 38.78
N LYS A 426 -4.90 -7.24 39.22
CA LYS A 426 -3.43 -7.10 39.17
C LYS A 426 -2.68 -8.01 40.15
N GLY A 427 -3.27 -8.26 41.31
CA GLY A 427 -2.61 -8.97 42.41
C GLY A 427 -1.32 -8.30 42.91
N LEU A 428 -0.47 -9.07 43.62
CA LEU A 428 0.80 -8.57 44.19
C LEU A 428 1.97 -8.69 43.20
N PHE A 429 1.91 -9.65 42.28
CA PHE A 429 2.91 -9.91 41.24
C PHE A 429 2.22 -10.22 39.90
N THR A 430 2.93 -10.05 38.79
CA THR A 430 2.45 -10.52 37.47
C THR A 430 2.12 -12.02 37.55
N GLY A 431 0.93 -12.40 37.10
CA GLY A 431 0.47 -13.79 37.14
C GLY A 431 -0.09 -14.25 38.50
N THR A 432 -0.35 -13.34 39.44
CA THR A 432 -1.01 -13.70 40.72
C THR A 432 -2.36 -14.38 40.50
N TYR A 433 -3.08 -13.97 39.47
CA TYR A 433 -4.40 -14.47 39.10
C TYR A 433 -4.41 -15.12 37.72
N ALA A 434 -3.25 -15.50 37.19
CA ALA A 434 -3.17 -16.22 35.93
C ALA A 434 -3.95 -17.55 35.99
N VAL A 435 -4.25 -18.08 34.81
CA VAL A 435 -4.78 -19.45 34.69
C VAL A 435 -3.78 -20.41 35.32
N SER A 436 -4.24 -21.36 36.14
CA SER A 436 -3.35 -22.29 36.86
C SER A 436 -3.97 -23.67 37.03
N ASP A 437 -3.15 -24.71 36.86
CA ASP A 437 -3.49 -26.12 37.09
C ASP A 437 -4.67 -26.63 36.26
N GLY A 438 -4.86 -26.10 35.05
CA GLY A 438 -5.95 -26.54 34.19
C GLY A 438 -6.42 -25.56 33.13
N ALA A 439 -7.58 -25.87 32.58
CA ALA A 439 -8.28 -25.03 31.61
C ALA A 439 -9.46 -24.28 32.25
N THR A 440 -9.76 -23.12 31.69
CA THR A 440 -10.97 -22.34 31.91
C THR A 440 -11.61 -21.95 30.57
N THR A 441 -12.92 -22.13 30.49
CA THR A 441 -13.68 -21.98 29.26
C THR A 441 -14.72 -20.86 29.39
N LEU A 442 -14.75 -19.98 28.40
CA LEU A 442 -15.83 -19.00 28.18
C LEU A 442 -16.66 -19.46 26.98
N PHE A 443 -17.98 -19.47 27.11
CA PHE A 443 -18.92 -19.76 26.02
C PHE A 443 -19.66 -18.50 25.60
N SER A 444 -19.78 -18.32 24.29
CA SER A 444 -20.74 -17.35 23.73
C SER A 444 -22.18 -17.80 23.97
N PRO A 445 -23.17 -16.90 23.78
CA PRO A 445 -24.54 -17.31 23.49
C PRO A 445 -24.61 -18.26 22.28
N VAL A 446 -25.75 -18.93 22.13
CA VAL A 446 -26.07 -19.67 20.91
C VAL A 446 -26.66 -18.70 19.89
N PHE A 447 -26.11 -18.70 18.69
CA PHE A 447 -26.50 -17.85 17.57
C PHE A 447 -27.27 -18.68 16.53
N ASP A 448 -28.35 -18.10 15.99
CA ASP A 448 -29.04 -18.66 14.84
C ASP A 448 -28.44 -18.06 13.56
N LEU A 449 -27.67 -18.87 12.83
CA LEU A 449 -27.01 -18.49 11.58
C LEU A 449 -27.50 -19.37 10.41
N ALA A 450 -28.66 -20.02 10.52
CA ALA A 450 -29.12 -20.98 9.51
C ALA A 450 -29.32 -20.35 8.12
N ASP A 451 -29.74 -19.08 8.09
CA ASP A 451 -30.01 -18.32 6.86
C ASP A 451 -28.88 -17.32 6.52
N HIS A 452 -27.73 -17.42 7.21
CA HIS A 452 -26.58 -16.52 7.06
C HIS A 452 -25.35 -17.28 6.52
N GLU A 453 -25.43 -17.76 5.28
CA GLU A 453 -24.36 -18.56 4.66
C GLU A 453 -23.04 -17.79 4.53
N GLY A 454 -23.09 -16.46 4.46
CA GLY A 454 -21.94 -15.55 4.39
C GLY A 454 -21.50 -14.98 5.73
N ALA A 455 -21.96 -15.54 6.86
CA ALA A 455 -21.61 -15.01 8.19
C ALA A 455 -20.10 -15.04 8.45
N GLU A 456 -19.57 -13.89 8.87
CA GLU A 456 -18.23 -13.70 9.40
C GLU A 456 -18.28 -13.43 10.90
N ILE A 457 -17.31 -13.99 11.61
CA ILE A 457 -17.09 -13.73 13.04
C ILE A 457 -15.78 -12.98 13.19
N SER A 458 -15.80 -11.91 13.98
CA SER A 458 -14.62 -11.12 14.30
C SER A 458 -14.60 -10.69 15.76
N TYR A 459 -13.40 -10.54 16.31
CA TYR A 459 -13.17 -10.09 17.68
C TYR A 459 -11.71 -9.68 17.88
N TRP A 460 -11.47 -8.86 18.89
CA TRP A 460 -10.14 -8.62 19.41
C TRP A 460 -9.81 -9.63 20.50
N ARG A 461 -8.60 -10.18 20.45
CA ARG A 461 -8.12 -11.12 21.46
C ARG A 461 -6.74 -10.71 21.97
N TRP A 462 -6.50 -11.02 23.23
CA TRP A 462 -5.21 -10.93 23.89
C TRP A 462 -4.84 -12.32 24.36
N TYR A 463 -3.60 -12.73 24.12
CA TYR A 463 -3.07 -13.95 24.72
C TYR A 463 -1.60 -13.80 25.09
N SER A 464 -1.25 -14.19 26.30
CA SER A 464 0.11 -14.16 26.84
C SER A 464 0.39 -15.47 27.55
N ASN A 465 1.41 -16.21 27.10
CA ASN A 465 2.00 -17.34 27.82
C ASN A 465 3.51 -17.16 28.09
N ASN A 466 4.11 -16.08 27.58
CA ASN A 466 5.57 -15.92 27.48
C ASN A 466 6.21 -15.19 28.67
N ARG A 467 5.45 -14.92 29.73
CA ARG A 467 5.95 -14.24 30.95
C ARG A 467 6.48 -15.22 32.00
N GLY A 468 6.25 -16.52 31.79
CA GLY A 468 6.84 -17.65 32.52
C GLY A 468 7.50 -18.65 31.56
N PHE A 469 8.35 -19.55 32.08
CA PHE A 469 8.97 -20.64 31.30
C PHE A 469 8.25 -21.96 31.62
N PRO A 470 7.97 -22.82 30.62
CA PRO A 470 8.59 -22.83 29.29
C PRO A 470 7.75 -22.22 28.14
N SER A 471 6.61 -21.57 28.43
CA SER A 471 5.73 -20.95 27.42
C SER A 471 5.17 -21.96 26.41
N ASP A 472 4.68 -23.10 26.90
CA ASP A 472 4.21 -24.25 26.11
C ASP A 472 2.69 -24.37 26.01
N ASP A 473 1.95 -23.39 26.54
CA ASP A 473 0.49 -23.40 26.58
C ASP A 473 -0.18 -22.75 25.36
N VAL A 474 -1.41 -23.18 25.07
CA VAL A 474 -2.22 -22.67 23.95
C VAL A 474 -3.52 -22.03 24.41
N PHE A 475 -4.01 -21.10 23.60
CA PHE A 475 -5.37 -20.57 23.70
C PHE A 475 -6.18 -21.05 22.49
N GLU A 476 -7.19 -21.88 22.75
CA GLU A 476 -8.00 -22.52 21.71
C GLU A 476 -9.35 -21.81 21.59
N ILE A 477 -9.74 -21.53 20.35
CA ILE A 477 -11.06 -21.04 20.00
C ILE A 477 -11.72 -22.09 19.13
N ASP A 478 -12.84 -22.63 19.60
CA ASP A 478 -13.61 -23.62 18.87
C ASP A 478 -15.02 -23.12 18.58
N ILE A 479 -15.59 -23.62 17.49
CA ILE A 479 -16.96 -23.38 17.07
C ILE A 479 -17.74 -24.70 17.06
N SER A 480 -18.98 -24.64 17.50
CA SER A 480 -19.96 -25.71 17.45
C SER A 480 -21.11 -25.30 16.52
N PHE A 481 -21.65 -26.28 15.80
CA PHE A 481 -22.81 -26.11 14.91
C PHE A 481 -24.06 -26.84 15.46
N ASP A 482 -24.01 -27.36 16.68
CA ASP A 482 -25.04 -28.20 17.29
C ASP A 482 -25.28 -27.87 18.78
N ALA A 483 -25.13 -26.58 19.13
CA ALA A 483 -25.26 -26.03 20.48
C ALA A 483 -24.31 -26.68 21.51
N GLY A 484 -23.06 -26.88 21.12
CA GLY A 484 -21.97 -27.32 21.98
C GLY A 484 -21.85 -28.83 22.17
N GLN A 485 -22.52 -29.65 21.37
CA GLN A 485 -22.39 -31.12 21.44
C GLN A 485 -21.11 -31.60 20.75
N THR A 486 -20.76 -31.00 19.62
CA THR A 486 -19.49 -31.21 18.90
C THR A 486 -18.81 -29.87 18.65
N TRP A 487 -17.47 -29.90 18.60
CA TRP A 487 -16.62 -28.71 18.51
C TRP A 487 -15.57 -28.92 17.41
N THR A 488 -15.37 -27.88 16.60
CA THR A 488 -14.34 -27.79 15.56
C THR A 488 -13.44 -26.62 15.89
N ASN A 489 -12.12 -26.82 15.78
CA ASN A 489 -11.18 -25.73 16.06
C ASN A 489 -11.24 -24.66 14.97
N ALA A 490 -11.48 -23.42 15.38
CA ALA A 490 -11.45 -22.24 14.53
C ALA A 490 -10.05 -21.62 14.54
N GLU A 491 -9.42 -21.58 15.71
CA GLU A 491 -8.12 -20.98 15.91
C GLU A 491 -7.38 -21.60 17.11
N THR A 492 -6.05 -21.68 17.00
CA THR A 492 -5.16 -22.01 18.11
C THR A 492 -4.02 -21.01 18.17
N LEU A 493 -3.86 -20.33 19.31
CA LEU A 493 -2.78 -19.38 19.57
C LEU A 493 -1.70 -20.00 20.45
N GLY A 494 -0.43 -19.76 20.10
CA GLY A 494 0.72 -20.34 20.81
C GLY A 494 1.07 -21.76 20.33
N PRO A 495 1.96 -22.47 21.05
CA PRO A 495 2.66 -22.00 22.24
C PRO A 495 3.67 -20.88 21.96
N THR A 496 4.10 -20.74 20.70
CA THR A 496 4.95 -19.65 20.23
C THR A 496 4.36 -19.02 18.98
N GLY A 497 4.80 -17.80 18.63
CA GLY A 497 4.39 -17.12 17.41
C GLY A 497 3.74 -15.76 17.67
N PRO A 498 3.27 -15.09 16.60
CA PRO A 498 2.50 -13.85 16.72
C PRO A 498 1.24 -14.08 17.55
N GLY A 499 0.90 -13.13 18.42
CA GLY A 499 -0.31 -13.20 19.24
C GLY A 499 -0.20 -13.96 20.57
N SER A 500 0.94 -14.61 20.90
CA SER A 500 1.11 -15.36 22.16
C SER A 500 1.92 -14.64 23.26
N GLN A 501 2.25 -13.37 23.05
CA GLN A 501 3.17 -12.59 23.89
C GLN A 501 2.52 -11.35 24.55
N GLY A 502 1.19 -11.32 24.57
CA GLY A 502 0.37 -10.16 24.90
C GLY A 502 0.25 -9.16 23.74
N GLY A 503 -0.64 -8.19 23.91
CA GLY A 503 -1.08 -7.26 22.86
C GLY A 503 -2.46 -7.63 22.33
N TRP A 504 -3.20 -6.62 21.89
CA TRP A 504 -4.50 -6.82 21.25
C TRP A 504 -4.32 -7.14 19.77
N PHE A 505 -4.91 -8.24 19.33
CA PHE A 505 -4.89 -8.69 17.94
C PHE A 505 -6.32 -8.87 17.44
N PHE A 506 -6.64 -8.22 16.33
CA PHE A 506 -7.89 -8.44 15.60
C PHE A 506 -7.85 -9.77 14.86
N THR A 507 -8.99 -10.46 14.77
CA THR A 507 -9.19 -11.57 13.84
C THR A 507 -10.58 -11.48 13.24
N ASN A 508 -10.70 -12.01 12.03
CA ASN A 508 -11.95 -12.32 11.38
C ASN A 508 -11.79 -13.63 10.62
N TRP A 509 -12.89 -14.36 10.46
CA TRP A 509 -12.97 -15.56 9.63
C TRP A 509 -14.41 -15.83 9.22
N SER A 510 -14.59 -16.45 8.06
CA SER A 510 -15.91 -16.92 7.60
C SER A 510 -16.30 -18.19 8.35
N VAL A 511 -17.56 -18.26 8.79
CA VAL A 511 -18.12 -19.46 9.42
C VAL A 511 -18.11 -20.63 8.43
N ALA A 512 -18.42 -20.35 7.16
CA ALA A 512 -18.50 -21.33 6.07
C ALA A 512 -17.16 -22.04 5.77
N ASP A 513 -16.03 -21.40 6.08
CA ASP A 513 -14.70 -22.00 5.93
C ASP A 513 -14.44 -23.14 6.94
N ILE A 514 -15.18 -23.15 8.05
CA ILE A 514 -15.02 -24.14 9.13
C ILE A 514 -16.14 -25.19 9.08
N GLY A 515 -17.37 -24.78 8.76
CA GLY A 515 -18.51 -25.67 8.65
C GLY A 515 -19.77 -24.97 8.16
N THR A 516 -20.84 -25.72 7.95
CA THR A 516 -22.11 -25.17 7.46
C THR A 516 -22.83 -24.42 8.60
N PRO A 517 -23.18 -23.13 8.42
CA PRO A 517 -23.97 -22.38 9.40
C PRO A 517 -25.28 -23.08 9.77
N THR A 518 -25.69 -23.00 11.03
CA THR A 518 -26.91 -23.62 11.56
C THR A 518 -27.63 -22.69 12.53
N GLY A 519 -28.85 -23.04 12.94
CA GLY A 519 -29.58 -22.29 13.97
C GLY A 519 -29.08 -22.49 15.40
N SER A 520 -27.86 -23.01 15.57
CA SER A 520 -27.34 -23.43 16.87
C SER A 520 -25.82 -23.28 16.94
N VAL A 521 -25.28 -22.22 16.35
CA VAL A 521 -23.86 -21.93 16.36
C VAL A 521 -23.43 -21.41 17.73
N GLN A 522 -22.34 -21.94 18.29
CA GLN A 522 -21.80 -21.47 19.57
C GLN A 522 -20.27 -21.49 19.54
N LEU A 523 -19.63 -20.52 20.17
CA LEU A 523 -18.19 -20.46 20.32
C LEU A 523 -17.79 -20.78 21.75
N ARG A 524 -16.60 -21.34 21.89
CA ARG A 524 -15.90 -21.43 23.18
C ARG A 524 -14.46 -20.95 23.06
N PHE A 525 -13.98 -20.37 24.14
CA PHE A 525 -12.65 -19.80 24.27
C PHE A 525 -11.98 -20.45 25.48
N VAL A 526 -10.96 -21.28 25.22
CA VAL A 526 -10.34 -22.17 26.20
C VAL A 526 -8.91 -21.73 26.46
N ALA A 527 -8.69 -21.04 27.58
CA ALA A 527 -7.35 -20.72 28.06
C ALA A 527 -6.91 -21.82 29.03
N ALA A 528 -5.70 -22.35 28.84
CA ALA A 528 -5.18 -23.43 29.66
C ALA A 528 -3.74 -23.18 30.11
N ASP A 529 -3.42 -23.61 31.33
CA ASP A 529 -2.07 -23.72 31.86
C ASP A 529 -1.88 -25.17 32.32
N PHE A 530 -1.24 -25.99 31.46
CA PHE A 530 -1.02 -27.41 31.71
C PHE A 530 0.47 -27.71 31.86
N GLY A 531 0.81 -28.43 32.94
CA GLY A 531 2.16 -28.96 33.10
C GLY A 531 3.07 -28.00 33.86
N SER A 532 4.10 -27.45 33.20
CA SER A 532 5.05 -26.55 33.87
C SER A 532 4.46 -25.15 33.94
N PRO A 533 4.61 -24.41 35.06
CA PRO A 533 3.86 -23.17 35.27
C PRO A 533 4.31 -22.06 34.30
N SER A 534 3.48 -21.77 33.31
CA SER A 534 3.55 -20.54 32.52
C SER A 534 2.69 -19.46 33.19
N ILE A 535 2.88 -18.20 32.80
CA ILE A 535 1.94 -17.14 33.16
C ILE A 535 0.99 -16.97 31.98
N VAL A 536 -0.18 -17.60 32.10
CA VAL A 536 -1.22 -17.62 31.07
C VAL A 536 -2.31 -16.60 31.38
N GLU A 537 -2.50 -15.66 30.44
CA GLU A 537 -3.56 -14.66 30.46
C GLU A 537 -4.21 -14.55 29.09
N ALA A 538 -5.55 -14.54 29.04
CA ALA A 538 -6.33 -14.35 27.83
C ALA A 538 -7.41 -13.29 28.03
N ALA A 539 -7.74 -12.55 26.98
CA ALA A 539 -8.86 -11.61 26.98
C ALA A 539 -9.53 -11.50 25.61
N LEU A 540 -10.78 -11.06 25.60
CA LEU A 540 -11.59 -10.79 24.41
C LEU A 540 -12.26 -9.43 24.52
N ASP A 541 -12.42 -8.78 23.38
CA ASP A 541 -13.17 -7.52 23.25
C ASP A 541 -13.78 -7.36 21.84
N ALA A 542 -14.80 -6.51 21.71
CA ALA A 542 -15.47 -6.13 20.47
C ALA A 542 -15.86 -7.33 19.58
N PHE A 543 -16.70 -8.23 20.11
CA PHE A 543 -17.16 -9.41 19.37
C PHE A 543 -18.27 -9.03 18.40
N LEU A 544 -18.13 -9.42 17.13
CA LEU A 544 -19.04 -9.08 16.04
C LEU A 544 -19.28 -10.28 15.14
N ILE A 545 -20.56 -10.56 14.88
CA ILE A 545 -21.03 -11.41 13.80
C ILE A 545 -21.73 -10.50 12.79
N ARG A 546 -21.34 -10.62 11.53
CA ARG A 546 -21.92 -9.86 10.42
C ARG A 546 -21.94 -10.70 9.16
N GLU A 547 -22.70 -10.29 8.17
CA GLU A 547 -22.72 -10.93 6.86
C GLU A 547 -22.58 -9.87 5.78
N PHE A 548 -21.83 -10.18 4.72
CA PHE A 548 -21.79 -9.34 3.54
C PHE A 548 -22.95 -9.74 2.64
N VAL A 549 -24.00 -8.91 2.64
CA VAL A 549 -25.17 -9.15 1.82
C VAL A 549 -25.18 -8.20 0.65
N CYS A 550 -25.63 -8.71 -0.49
CA CYS A 550 -26.14 -7.87 -1.55
C CYS A 550 -27.59 -8.23 -1.74
N GLU A 551 -28.44 -7.68 -0.87
CA GLU A 551 -29.86 -7.65 -1.14
C GLU A 551 -30.12 -6.42 -2.01
N ALA A 552 -30.67 -6.65 -3.20
CA ALA A 552 -31.39 -5.59 -3.86
C ALA A 552 -32.60 -5.31 -2.95
N THR A 553 -32.46 -4.38 -2.01
CA THR A 553 -33.62 -3.75 -1.40
C THR A 553 -34.35 -3.14 -2.58
N THR A 554 -35.32 -3.87 -3.12
CA THR A 554 -36.32 -3.25 -3.96
C THR A 554 -36.95 -2.27 -2.98
N PRO A 555 -36.76 -0.94 -3.14
CA PRO A 555 -37.37 -0.02 -2.21
C PRO A 555 -38.85 -0.37 -2.23
N CYS A 556 -39.37 -0.76 -1.09
CA CYS A 556 -40.79 -1.01 -0.92
C CYS A 556 -41.34 0.22 -0.23
N PRO A 557 -41.53 1.35 -0.96
CA PRO A 557 -41.96 2.58 -0.34
C PRO A 557 -43.36 2.44 0.30
N ALA A 558 -44.08 1.36 0.02
CA ALA A 558 -45.32 1.00 0.69
C ALA A 558 -45.14 0.50 2.14
N ASP A 559 -43.95 0.03 2.55
CA ASP A 559 -43.58 -0.25 3.94
C ASP A 559 -43.21 1.08 4.61
N PHE A 560 -44.23 1.75 5.14
CA PHE A 560 -44.14 3.10 5.66
C PHE A 560 -43.60 3.11 7.10
N ASN A 561 -43.75 2.01 7.84
CA ASN A 561 -43.31 1.89 9.22
C ASN A 561 -41.90 1.26 9.34
N GLY A 562 -41.38 0.66 8.26
CA GLY A 562 -40.05 0.07 8.15
C GLY A 562 -39.90 -1.29 8.83
N ASP A 563 -40.99 -2.04 9.00
CA ASP A 563 -41.00 -3.33 9.69
C ASP A 563 -40.80 -4.54 8.75
N GLY A 564 -40.69 -4.28 7.44
CA GLY A 564 -40.45 -5.27 6.40
C GLY A 564 -41.72 -5.93 5.85
N VAL A 565 -42.92 -5.49 6.25
CA VAL A 565 -44.20 -6.02 5.78
C VAL A 565 -45.12 -4.88 5.35
N VAL A 566 -45.79 -4.99 4.20
CA VAL A 566 -46.83 -4.03 3.79
C VAL A 566 -48.18 -4.47 4.31
N ASP A 567 -48.67 -3.82 5.35
CA ASP A 567 -49.96 -4.11 5.94
C ASP A 567 -50.76 -2.88 6.40
N ALA A 568 -51.82 -3.10 7.20
CA ALA A 568 -52.70 -2.00 7.60
C ALA A 568 -51.96 -0.93 8.42
N ASP A 569 -50.89 -1.28 9.13
CA ASP A 569 -50.14 -0.37 9.98
C ASP A 569 -49.36 0.67 9.14
N ASP A 570 -48.86 0.29 7.96
CA ASP A 570 -48.26 1.25 7.00
C ASP A 570 -49.30 2.21 6.45
N PHE A 571 -50.47 1.69 6.09
CA PHE A 571 -51.56 2.49 5.54
C PHE A 571 -52.03 3.53 6.56
N PHE A 572 -52.18 3.14 7.83
CA PHE A 572 -52.54 4.07 8.90
C PHE A 572 -51.39 5.00 9.27
N GLY A 573 -50.15 4.54 9.20
CA GLY A 573 -48.95 5.36 9.36
C GLY A 573 -48.90 6.50 8.35
N PHE A 574 -49.05 6.17 7.06
CA PHE A 574 -49.07 7.15 5.97
C PHE A 574 -50.25 8.12 6.10
N LEU A 575 -51.47 7.65 6.36
CA LEU A 575 -52.63 8.53 6.57
C LEU A 575 -52.42 9.53 7.71
N THR A 576 -51.77 9.09 8.78
CA THR A 576 -51.45 9.94 9.93
C THR A 576 -50.41 10.99 9.56
N ALA A 577 -49.36 10.60 8.83
CA ALA A 577 -48.33 11.51 8.33
C ALA A 577 -48.92 12.55 7.34
N PHE A 578 -49.74 12.08 6.40
CA PHE A 578 -50.43 12.89 5.40
C PHE A 578 -51.37 13.93 6.03
N ALA A 579 -52.18 13.53 7.00
CA ALA A 579 -53.09 14.45 7.70
C ALA A 579 -52.37 15.51 8.54
N ASN A 580 -51.14 15.21 8.99
CA ASN A 580 -50.33 16.11 9.79
C ASN A 580 -49.38 16.99 8.96
N GLY A 581 -49.33 16.81 7.63
CA GLY A 581 -48.37 17.49 6.76
C GLY A 581 -46.92 17.14 7.09
N ASP A 582 -46.68 15.89 7.53
CA ASP A 582 -45.34 15.38 7.79
C ASP A 582 -44.57 15.24 6.47
N PRO A 583 -43.34 15.77 6.36
CA PRO A 583 -42.53 15.66 5.13
C PRO A 583 -42.37 14.22 4.60
N ARG A 584 -42.51 13.20 5.44
CA ARG A 584 -42.50 11.78 5.03
C ARG A 584 -43.70 11.39 4.15
N ALA A 585 -44.75 12.21 4.11
CA ALA A 585 -45.93 11.99 3.28
C ALA A 585 -45.84 12.63 1.88
N ASP A 586 -44.75 13.34 1.57
CA ASP A 586 -44.38 13.74 0.19
C ASP A 586 -43.80 12.50 -0.51
N PHE A 587 -44.70 11.65 -0.97
CA PHE A 587 -44.39 10.31 -1.48
C PHE A 587 -43.85 10.34 -2.90
N ASN A 588 -44.25 11.36 -3.69
CA ASN A 588 -43.77 11.53 -5.05
C ASN A 588 -42.47 12.39 -5.14
N GLY A 589 -42.09 13.04 -4.03
CA GLY A 589 -40.85 13.81 -3.88
C GLY A 589 -40.86 15.17 -4.57
N ASP A 590 -42.03 15.76 -4.83
CA ASP A 590 -42.16 17.03 -5.56
C ASP A 590 -42.10 18.27 -4.65
N GLY A 591 -42.01 18.07 -3.33
CA GLY A 591 -41.92 19.11 -2.31
C GLY A 591 -43.28 19.62 -1.83
N VAL A 592 -44.40 19.02 -2.25
CA VAL A 592 -45.76 19.42 -1.87
C VAL A 592 -46.59 18.20 -1.47
N ILE A 593 -47.05 18.16 -0.22
CA ILE A 593 -47.93 17.08 0.26
C ILE A 593 -49.36 17.35 -0.24
N ASP A 594 -49.81 16.62 -1.26
CA ASP A 594 -51.15 16.75 -1.83
C ASP A 594 -51.77 15.41 -2.31
N ALA A 595 -52.87 15.49 -3.05
CA ALA A 595 -53.60 14.28 -3.47
C ALA A 595 -52.75 13.34 -4.33
N ASP A 596 -51.73 13.85 -5.03
CA ASP A 596 -50.88 13.05 -5.90
C ASP A 596 -49.97 12.12 -5.08
N ASP A 597 -49.52 12.52 -3.89
CA ASP A 597 -48.81 11.62 -2.94
C ASP A 597 -49.70 10.51 -2.43
N PHE A 598 -50.96 10.84 -2.12
CA PHE A 598 -51.93 9.86 -1.66
C PHE A 598 -52.18 8.79 -2.72
N PHE A 599 -52.30 9.19 -3.99
CA PHE A 599 -52.48 8.23 -5.08
C PHE A 599 -51.21 7.44 -5.39
N ALA A 600 -50.03 8.05 -5.27
CA ALA A 600 -48.75 7.37 -5.45
C ALA A 600 -48.53 6.30 -4.35
N PHE A 601 -48.81 6.63 -3.09
CA PHE A 601 -48.76 5.68 -1.98
C PHE A 601 -49.79 4.55 -2.15
N LEU A 602 -51.04 4.86 -2.49
CA LEU A 602 -52.08 3.84 -2.68
C LEU A 602 -51.74 2.88 -3.83
N ALA A 603 -51.11 3.38 -4.90
CA ALA A 603 -50.66 2.56 -6.01
C ALA A 603 -49.51 1.61 -5.59
N ALA A 604 -48.55 2.09 -4.80
CA ALA A 604 -47.48 1.27 -4.24
C ALA A 604 -48.03 0.23 -3.25
N PHE A 605 -48.91 0.65 -2.35
CA PHE A 605 -49.56 -0.22 -1.35
C PHE A 605 -50.37 -1.35 -1.98
N ALA A 606 -51.06 -1.08 -3.09
CA ALA A 606 -51.84 -2.10 -3.81
C ALA A 606 -50.96 -3.08 -4.62
N GLN A 607 -49.71 -2.70 -4.92
CA GLN A 607 -48.75 -3.55 -5.62
C GLN A 607 -47.97 -4.45 -4.66
N GLY A 608 -47.74 -3.99 -3.42
CA GLY A 608 -46.90 -4.67 -2.42
C GLY A 608 -45.40 -4.46 -2.67
N CYS A 609 -44.58 -5.20 -1.90
CA CYS A 609 -43.20 -5.52 -2.24
C CYS A 609 -43.19 -6.84 -3.05
#